data_AF-A0A7C6F1Q0-F1
#
_entry.id   AF-A0A7C6F1Q0-F1
#
_cell.length_a   1.000
_cell.length_b   1.000
_cell.length_c   1.000
_cell.angle_alpha   90.00
_cell.angle_beta   90.00
_cell.angle_gamma   90.00
#
_symmetry.space_group_name_H-M   'P 1'
#
loop_
_entity.id
_entity.type
_entity.pdbx_description
1 polymer ?
#
loop_
_entity_poly.entity_id
_entity_poly.type
_entity_poly.pdbx_seq_one_letter_code
_entity_poly.pdbx_strand_id
1 'polypeptide(L)'
;MKERTIAIGDIHGYDAALRALLDKICPTQRDTIVTLGDYVDRGPGSREVVETLIDLEDQTHLVSILGNHDEMMLSIWQGQHELFDDWLRYGGAATLASYGVTTLEGVPEDHIRFLQRCCVFFETHDCMFLHANYHETTPLSEQDSFTLRWESLRLRLPGPHISGKRAIVGHTAQRNFEILDVGYLICIDTCCYGGGWLTALDVESGHIWQADAEGRTREHVLHSIRNSQ
;
A
#
# COMPACT_ATOMS: atom_id res chain seq x y z
N MET A 1 -8.91 23.93 -8.04
CA MET A 1 -8.92 22.70 -7.21
C MET A 1 -7.54 22.55 -6.60
N LYS A 2 -7.48 22.25 -5.30
CA LYS A 2 -6.25 22.11 -4.50
C LYS A 2 -5.56 20.78 -4.86
N GLU A 3 -4.24 20.74 -4.80
CA GLU A 3 -3.45 19.51 -4.95
C GLU A 3 -3.72 18.62 -3.73
N ARG A 4 -4.13 17.36 -3.93
CA ARG A 4 -4.37 16.39 -2.85
C ARG A 4 -3.24 15.38 -2.82
N THR A 5 -2.87 14.92 -1.62
CA THR A 5 -2.04 13.73 -1.44
C THR A 5 -2.91 12.64 -0.82
N ILE A 6 -3.10 11.54 -1.54
CA ILE A 6 -4.02 10.47 -1.17
C ILE A 6 -3.23 9.17 -1.02
N ALA A 7 -3.18 8.64 0.20
CA ALA A 7 -2.59 7.33 0.45
C ALA A 7 -3.61 6.21 0.18
N ILE A 8 -3.18 5.09 -0.39
CA ILE A 8 -3.98 3.87 -0.57
C ILE A 8 -3.24 2.71 0.12
N GLY A 9 -3.92 1.99 1.00
CA GLY A 9 -3.35 0.85 1.75
C GLY A 9 -3.13 -0.42 0.90
N ASP A 10 -2.87 -1.51 1.59
CA ASP A 10 -2.52 -2.83 1.04
C ASP A 10 -3.65 -3.40 0.15
N ILE A 11 -3.33 -3.66 -1.12
CA ILE A 11 -4.32 -3.97 -2.16
C ILE A 11 -4.53 -5.48 -2.32
N HIS A 12 -3.46 -6.26 -2.26
CA HIS A 12 -3.47 -7.72 -2.31
C HIS A 12 -4.33 -8.31 -3.43
N GLY A 13 -4.18 -7.82 -4.66
CA GLY A 13 -4.91 -8.36 -5.80
C GLY A 13 -6.44 -8.16 -5.77
N TYR A 14 -6.98 -7.26 -4.93
CA TYR A 14 -8.41 -6.91 -4.95
C TYR A 14 -8.69 -5.76 -5.93
N ASP A 15 -8.61 -6.05 -7.22
CA ASP A 15 -8.78 -5.08 -8.30
C ASP A 15 -10.17 -4.40 -8.29
N ALA A 16 -11.23 -5.16 -7.99
CA ALA A 16 -12.59 -4.62 -7.88
C ALA A 16 -12.69 -3.53 -6.79
N ALA A 17 -12.03 -3.75 -5.65
CA ALA A 17 -11.96 -2.77 -4.58
C ALA A 17 -11.16 -1.53 -5.02
N LEU A 18 -10.00 -1.73 -5.65
CA LEU A 18 -9.17 -0.65 -6.17
C LEU A 18 -9.92 0.23 -7.18
N ARG A 19 -10.58 -0.39 -8.18
CA ARG A 19 -11.36 0.33 -9.19
C ARG A 19 -12.52 1.11 -8.56
N ALA A 20 -13.28 0.49 -7.67
CA ALA A 20 -14.38 1.17 -6.96
C ALA A 20 -13.87 2.34 -6.10
N LEU A 21 -12.70 2.20 -5.50
CA LEU A 21 -12.07 3.26 -4.72
C LEU A 21 -11.63 4.43 -5.60
N LEU A 22 -10.95 4.15 -6.72
CA LEU A 22 -10.54 5.17 -7.70
C LEU A 22 -11.74 5.89 -8.32
N ASP A 23 -12.83 5.17 -8.60
CA ASP A 23 -14.10 5.75 -9.06
C ASP A 23 -14.70 6.74 -8.05
N LYS A 24 -14.52 6.51 -6.75
CA LYS A 24 -14.96 7.46 -5.70
C LYS A 24 -14.02 8.64 -5.53
N ILE A 25 -12.71 8.40 -5.63
CA ILE A 25 -11.69 9.45 -5.47
C ILE A 25 -11.70 10.42 -6.67
N CYS A 26 -11.98 9.90 -7.87
CA CYS A 26 -11.84 10.57 -9.16
C CYS A 26 -10.51 11.34 -9.24
N PRO A 27 -9.36 10.65 -9.21
CA PRO A 27 -8.07 11.32 -9.16
C PRO A 27 -7.77 12.04 -10.48
N THR A 28 -6.97 13.10 -10.39
CA THR A 28 -6.62 13.99 -11.48
C THR A 28 -5.10 14.18 -11.57
N GLN A 29 -4.62 14.80 -12.64
CA GLN A 29 -3.18 15.10 -12.81
C GLN A 29 -2.58 16.04 -11.74
N ARG A 30 -3.43 16.63 -10.87
CA ARG A 30 -2.98 17.47 -9.74
C ARG A 30 -2.88 16.69 -8.43
N ASP A 31 -3.33 15.45 -8.41
CA ASP A 31 -3.30 14.62 -7.22
C ASP A 31 -2.03 13.79 -7.20
N THR A 32 -1.42 13.70 -6.02
CA THR A 32 -0.39 12.70 -5.72
C THR A 32 -1.07 11.49 -5.09
N ILE A 33 -1.03 10.35 -5.77
CA ILE A 33 -1.52 9.08 -5.23
C ILE A 33 -0.33 8.31 -4.68
N VAL A 34 -0.35 7.97 -3.40
CA VAL A 34 0.70 7.19 -2.74
C VAL A 34 0.15 5.81 -2.39
N THR A 35 0.53 4.78 -3.12
CA THR A 35 0.12 3.41 -2.79
C THR A 35 1.15 2.77 -1.86
N LEU A 36 0.71 2.16 -0.77
CA LEU A 36 1.58 1.75 0.34
C LEU A 36 2.22 0.37 0.18
N GLY A 37 2.10 -0.25 -0.99
CA GLY A 37 2.65 -1.58 -1.28
C GLY A 37 1.64 -2.71 -1.11
N ASP A 38 2.16 -3.93 -1.18
CA ASP A 38 1.40 -5.17 -1.14
C ASP A 38 0.32 -5.20 -2.22
N TYR A 39 0.76 -5.05 -3.47
CA TYR A 39 -0.09 -5.03 -4.65
C TYR A 39 -0.54 -6.43 -5.03
N VAL A 40 0.37 -7.38 -4.90
CA VAL A 40 0.18 -8.78 -5.29
C VAL A 40 -0.21 -9.66 -4.10
N ASP A 41 -0.48 -10.92 -4.41
CA ASP A 41 -0.80 -12.01 -3.49
C ASP A 41 -2.18 -11.92 -2.84
N ARG A 42 -2.65 -13.08 -2.36
CA ARG A 42 -3.91 -13.31 -1.63
C ARG A 42 -5.17 -13.15 -2.48
N GLY A 43 -5.43 -11.98 -3.04
CA GLY A 43 -6.61 -11.71 -3.87
C GLY A 43 -6.48 -12.21 -5.32
N PRO A 44 -7.60 -12.33 -6.04
CA PRO A 44 -7.67 -13.03 -7.32
C PRO A 44 -7.12 -12.23 -8.51
N GLY A 45 -6.96 -10.91 -8.39
CA GLY A 45 -6.69 -9.99 -9.51
C GLY A 45 -5.36 -9.24 -9.38
N SER A 46 -4.28 -9.91 -8.97
CA SER A 46 -2.95 -9.27 -8.84
C SER A 46 -2.47 -8.67 -10.18
N ARG A 47 -2.73 -9.36 -11.29
CA ARG A 47 -2.48 -8.84 -12.64
C ARG A 47 -3.23 -7.53 -12.88
N GLU A 48 -4.53 -7.52 -12.66
CA GLU A 48 -5.43 -6.40 -12.92
C GLU A 48 -5.12 -5.21 -12.02
N VAL A 49 -4.67 -5.44 -10.78
CA VAL A 49 -4.16 -4.39 -9.89
C VAL A 49 -2.94 -3.71 -10.51
N VAL A 50 -1.94 -4.47 -10.94
CA VAL A 50 -0.73 -3.89 -11.55
C VAL A 50 -1.05 -3.16 -12.85
N GLU A 51 -1.92 -3.71 -13.71
CA GLU A 51 -2.40 -3.02 -14.93
C GLU A 51 -3.07 -1.68 -14.57
N THR A 52 -3.95 -1.68 -13.56
CA THR A 52 -4.65 -0.47 -13.11
C THR A 52 -3.69 0.60 -12.57
N LEU A 53 -2.64 0.20 -11.84
CA LEU A 53 -1.65 1.13 -11.31
C LEU A 53 -0.76 1.70 -12.42
N ILE A 54 -0.37 0.90 -13.41
CA ILE A 54 0.35 1.39 -14.59
C ILE A 54 -0.50 2.42 -15.34
N ASP A 55 -1.78 2.14 -15.60
CA ASP A 55 -2.70 3.08 -16.25
C ASP A 55 -2.92 4.37 -15.45
N LEU A 56 -2.76 4.32 -14.12
CA LEU A 56 -2.90 5.46 -13.23
C LEU A 56 -1.69 6.40 -13.25
N GLU A 57 -0.50 5.92 -13.65
CA GLU A 57 0.72 6.74 -13.83
C GLU A 57 0.48 7.86 -14.87
N ASP A 58 -0.30 7.60 -15.92
CA ASP A 58 -0.60 8.59 -16.98
C ASP A 58 -1.67 9.61 -16.57
N GLN A 59 -2.41 9.35 -15.49
CA GLN A 59 -3.56 10.15 -15.07
C GLN A 59 -3.26 11.03 -13.85
N THR A 60 -2.23 10.70 -13.08
CA THR A 60 -1.93 11.28 -11.77
C THR A 60 -0.42 11.35 -11.52
N HIS A 61 0.00 11.97 -10.42
CA HIS A 61 1.36 11.77 -9.91
C HIS A 61 1.36 10.54 -8.99
N LEU A 62 1.62 9.35 -9.55
CA LEU A 62 1.65 8.10 -8.78
C LEU A 62 3.02 7.88 -8.12
N VAL A 63 2.98 7.61 -6.82
CA VAL A 63 4.13 7.19 -6.00
C VAL A 63 3.83 5.82 -5.41
N SER A 64 4.46 4.79 -5.97
CA SER A 64 4.26 3.40 -5.54
C SER A 64 5.33 2.97 -4.55
N ILE A 65 4.94 2.61 -3.32
CA ILE A 65 5.84 2.06 -2.30
C ILE A 65 5.92 0.54 -2.45
N LEU A 66 7.10 -0.04 -2.26
CA LEU A 66 7.27 -1.50 -2.34
C LEU A 66 6.87 -2.16 -1.01
N GLY A 67 5.89 -3.06 -1.04
CA GLY A 67 5.50 -3.89 0.11
C GLY A 67 6.36 -5.14 0.25
N ASN A 68 6.19 -5.88 1.35
CA ASN A 68 6.96 -7.10 1.56
C ASN A 68 6.53 -8.24 0.61
N HIS A 69 5.25 -8.31 0.24
CA HIS A 69 4.78 -9.31 -0.73
C HIS A 69 5.36 -9.04 -2.13
N ASP A 70 5.40 -7.78 -2.52
CA ASP A 70 6.00 -7.34 -3.78
C ASP A 70 7.51 -7.63 -3.80
N GLU A 71 8.21 -7.38 -2.68
CA GLU A 71 9.62 -7.70 -2.52
C GLU A 71 9.90 -9.20 -2.60
N MET A 72 9.04 -10.05 -2.02
CA MET A 72 9.17 -11.51 -2.15
C MET A 72 9.07 -11.96 -3.60
N MET A 73 8.07 -11.47 -4.33
CA MET A 73 7.89 -11.78 -5.76
C MET A 73 9.12 -11.36 -6.57
N LEU A 74 9.65 -10.15 -6.34
CA LEU A 74 10.87 -9.67 -7.00
C LEU A 74 12.11 -10.48 -6.64
N SER A 75 12.26 -10.88 -5.38
CA SER A 75 13.39 -11.68 -4.91
C SER A 75 13.44 -13.03 -5.61
N ILE A 76 12.28 -13.68 -5.78
CA ILE A 76 12.16 -14.94 -6.52
C ILE A 76 12.48 -14.71 -8.01
N TRP A 77 11.92 -13.67 -8.63
CA TRP A 77 12.25 -13.32 -10.02
C TRP A 77 13.75 -13.10 -10.24
N GLN A 78 14.46 -12.59 -9.25
CA GLN A 78 15.92 -12.37 -9.28
C GLN A 78 16.75 -13.61 -8.95
N GLY A 79 16.13 -14.77 -8.72
CA GLY A 79 16.81 -16.05 -8.54
C GLY A 79 16.79 -16.62 -7.13
N GLN A 80 16.12 -16.00 -6.16
CA GLN A 80 15.93 -16.57 -4.81
C GLN A 80 14.80 -17.61 -4.80
N HIS A 81 14.94 -18.65 -5.61
CA HIS A 81 13.91 -19.67 -5.84
C HIS A 81 13.58 -20.48 -4.58
N GLU A 82 14.47 -20.51 -3.59
CA GLU A 82 14.23 -21.13 -2.29
C GLU A 82 13.05 -20.50 -1.53
N LEU A 83 12.68 -19.25 -1.83
CA LEU A 83 11.54 -18.55 -1.23
C LEU A 83 10.20 -18.92 -1.88
N PHE A 84 10.21 -19.64 -3.02
CA PHE A 84 9.02 -19.86 -3.84
C PHE A 84 7.91 -20.61 -3.11
N ASP A 85 8.24 -21.72 -2.44
CA ASP A 85 7.24 -22.52 -1.72
C ASP A 85 6.59 -21.75 -0.57
N ASP A 86 7.35 -20.92 0.14
CA ASP A 86 6.81 -20.08 1.21
C ASP A 86 5.98 -18.92 0.64
N TRP A 87 6.42 -18.30 -0.45
CA TRP A 87 5.64 -17.28 -1.16
C TRP A 87 4.28 -17.81 -1.63
N LEU A 88 4.22 -19.03 -2.19
CA LEU A 88 2.97 -19.67 -2.58
C LEU A 88 2.00 -19.80 -1.40
N ARG A 89 2.51 -20.11 -0.20
CA ARG A 89 1.70 -20.21 1.04
C ARG A 89 1.20 -18.86 1.53
N TYR A 90 1.93 -17.77 1.27
CA TYR A 90 1.54 -16.42 1.66
C TYR A 90 0.60 -15.72 0.66
N GLY A 91 0.26 -16.38 -0.44
CA GLY A 91 -0.73 -15.91 -1.41
C GLY A 91 -0.23 -15.83 -2.84
N GLY A 92 1.04 -16.16 -3.11
CA GLY A 92 1.64 -16.14 -4.45
C GLY A 92 0.94 -17.05 -5.46
N ALA A 93 0.27 -18.12 -5.00
CA ALA A 93 -0.53 -18.97 -5.87
C ALA A 93 -1.68 -18.20 -6.56
N ALA A 94 -2.31 -17.25 -5.87
CA ALA A 94 -3.35 -16.40 -6.44
C ALA A 94 -2.76 -15.42 -7.47
N THR A 95 -1.56 -14.89 -7.20
CA THR A 95 -0.81 -14.05 -8.14
C THR A 95 -0.57 -14.80 -9.46
N LEU A 96 0.05 -15.98 -9.42
CA LEU A 96 0.30 -16.80 -10.61
C LEU A 96 -1.00 -17.12 -11.37
N ALA A 97 -2.07 -17.47 -10.66
CA ALA A 97 -3.38 -17.74 -11.24
C ALA A 97 -3.95 -16.52 -11.99
N SER A 98 -3.83 -15.31 -11.43
CA SER A 98 -4.29 -14.06 -12.09
C SER A 98 -3.57 -13.78 -13.41
N TYR A 99 -2.31 -14.21 -13.53
CA TYR A 99 -1.54 -14.12 -14.77
C TYR A 99 -1.79 -15.29 -15.73
N GLY A 100 -2.43 -16.38 -15.28
CA GLY A 100 -2.60 -17.61 -16.07
C GLY A 100 -1.30 -18.38 -16.28
N VAL A 101 -0.35 -18.27 -15.34
CA VAL A 101 0.99 -18.86 -15.43
C VAL A 101 1.28 -19.74 -14.23
N THR A 102 2.34 -20.55 -14.31
CA THR A 102 2.77 -21.44 -13.21
C THR A 102 4.09 -21.03 -12.59
N THR A 103 4.83 -20.15 -13.26
CA THR A 103 6.13 -19.64 -12.82
C THR A 103 6.21 -18.15 -13.14
N LEU A 104 7.10 -17.42 -12.46
CA LEU A 104 7.18 -15.98 -12.62
C LEU A 104 7.65 -15.57 -14.03
N GLU A 105 8.40 -16.40 -14.76
CA GLU A 105 8.87 -16.15 -16.13
C GLU A 105 7.74 -15.87 -17.13
N GLY A 106 6.50 -16.29 -16.81
CA GLY A 106 5.33 -15.98 -17.62
C GLY A 106 4.69 -14.62 -17.33
N VAL A 107 5.12 -13.91 -16.27
CA VAL A 107 4.62 -12.58 -15.92
C VAL A 107 5.19 -11.55 -16.91
N PRO A 108 4.38 -10.61 -17.44
CA PRO A 108 4.87 -9.58 -18.34
C PRO A 108 6.00 -8.75 -17.73
N GLU A 109 7.07 -8.53 -18.50
CA GLU A 109 8.26 -7.78 -18.07
C GLU A 109 7.93 -6.38 -17.55
N ASP A 110 6.95 -5.69 -18.16
CA ASP A 110 6.56 -4.34 -17.75
C ASP A 110 5.90 -4.31 -16.36
N HIS A 111 5.26 -5.41 -15.93
CA HIS A 111 4.70 -5.53 -14.59
C HIS A 111 5.80 -5.76 -13.56
N ILE A 112 6.80 -6.58 -13.90
CA ILE A 112 8.01 -6.73 -13.07
C ILE A 112 8.73 -5.38 -12.97
N ARG A 113 8.86 -4.64 -14.07
CA ARG A 113 9.48 -3.32 -14.10
C ARG A 113 8.72 -2.29 -13.25
N PHE A 114 7.38 -2.36 -13.21
CA PHE A 114 6.57 -1.54 -12.31
C PHE A 114 6.98 -1.78 -10.84
N LEU A 115 7.05 -3.04 -10.40
CA LEU A 115 7.47 -3.39 -9.04
C LEU A 115 8.92 -2.95 -8.76
N GLN A 116 9.83 -3.13 -9.71
CA GLN A 116 11.24 -2.69 -9.57
C GLN A 116 11.40 -1.17 -9.42
N ARG A 117 10.44 -0.37 -9.93
CA ARG A 117 10.45 1.09 -9.82
C ARG A 117 9.86 1.60 -8.50
N CYS A 118 9.20 0.74 -7.72
CA CYS A 118 8.60 1.14 -6.46
C CYS A 118 9.66 1.64 -5.47
N CYS A 119 9.38 2.74 -4.79
CA CYS A 119 10.28 3.32 -3.80
C CYS A 119 10.12 2.66 -2.43
N VAL A 120 11.10 2.84 -1.54
CA VAL A 120 11.02 2.29 -0.17
C VAL A 120 10.11 3.13 0.72
N PHE A 121 10.14 4.45 0.54
CA PHE A 121 9.31 5.39 1.27
C PHE A 121 9.16 6.68 0.43
N PHE A 122 8.21 7.52 0.82
CA PHE A 122 8.00 8.84 0.25
C PHE A 122 7.75 9.86 1.37
N GLU A 123 8.13 11.11 1.16
CA GLU A 123 7.97 12.16 2.16
C GLU A 123 7.41 13.43 1.52
N THR A 124 6.49 14.08 2.24
CA THR A 124 6.07 15.46 2.00
C THR A 124 6.61 16.35 3.13
N HIS A 125 6.11 17.59 3.20
CA HIS A 125 6.42 18.48 4.31
C HIS A 125 5.94 17.90 5.66
N ASP A 126 4.68 17.45 5.70
CA ASP A 126 3.99 17.07 6.95
C ASP A 126 3.86 15.56 7.16
N CYS A 127 4.00 14.76 6.11
CA CYS A 127 3.77 13.32 6.15
C CYS A 127 4.97 12.52 5.65
N MET A 128 5.10 11.30 6.15
CA MET A 128 5.96 10.27 5.61
C MET A 128 5.12 9.01 5.34
N PHE A 129 5.40 8.36 4.23
CA PHE A 129 4.67 7.21 3.72
C PHE A 129 5.66 6.07 3.58
N LEU A 130 5.32 4.92 4.16
CA LEU A 130 6.15 3.72 4.15
C LEU A 130 5.22 2.52 4.34
N HIS A 131 5.70 1.34 3.96
CA HIS A 131 4.84 0.16 4.01
C HIS A 131 4.57 -0.30 5.45
N ALA A 132 5.60 -0.45 6.29
CA ALA A 132 5.48 -1.10 7.60
C ALA A 132 5.73 -0.16 8.80
N ASN A 133 6.97 -0.07 9.29
CA ASN A 133 7.31 0.54 10.57
C ASN A 133 8.63 1.33 10.48
N TYR A 134 8.99 2.05 11.53
CA TYR A 134 10.19 2.89 11.56
C TYR A 134 10.76 3.01 12.98
N HIS A 135 12.04 3.30 13.09
CA HIS A 135 12.69 3.75 14.32
C HIS A 135 12.52 5.26 14.49
N GLU A 136 11.95 5.67 15.61
CA GLU A 136 11.55 7.06 15.84
C GLU A 136 12.72 8.06 15.94
N THR A 137 13.91 7.61 16.32
CA THR A 137 15.09 8.49 16.53
C THR A 137 16.05 8.54 15.35
N THR A 138 15.73 7.88 14.23
CA THR A 138 16.63 7.71 13.09
C THR A 138 15.95 8.17 11.80
N PRO A 139 16.55 9.03 10.96
CA PRO A 139 15.96 9.39 9.68
C PRO A 139 15.65 8.18 8.80
N LEU A 140 14.52 8.19 8.06
CA LEU A 140 14.10 7.05 7.22
C LEU A 140 15.19 6.59 6.24
N SER A 141 15.96 7.52 5.67
CA SER A 141 17.05 7.22 4.73
C SER A 141 18.21 6.42 5.33
N GLU A 142 18.31 6.36 6.65
CA GLU A 142 19.36 5.65 7.39
C GLU A 142 18.84 4.34 8.03
N GLN A 143 17.54 4.04 7.90
CA GLN A 143 16.95 2.84 8.45
C GLN A 143 17.09 1.66 7.51
N ASP A 144 17.13 0.46 8.07
CA ASP A 144 17.19 -0.76 7.29
C ASP A 144 15.86 -1.05 6.60
N SER A 145 15.96 -1.72 5.46
CA SER A 145 14.80 -2.07 4.64
C SER A 145 13.84 -3.04 5.33
N PHE A 146 14.33 -3.88 6.25
CA PHE A 146 13.47 -4.83 6.95
C PHE A 146 12.53 -4.10 7.90
N THR A 147 12.99 -3.11 8.64
CA THR A 147 12.11 -2.27 9.48
C THR A 147 11.03 -1.58 8.66
N LEU A 148 11.42 -0.96 7.53
CA LEU A 148 10.52 -0.17 6.68
C LEU A 148 9.49 -1.02 5.91
N ARG A 149 9.78 -2.30 5.63
CA ARG A 149 8.90 -3.18 4.84
C ARG A 149 8.32 -4.39 5.60
N TRP A 150 8.91 -4.85 6.69
CA TRP A 150 8.53 -6.14 7.29
C TRP A 150 8.14 -6.06 8.76
N GLU A 151 8.63 -5.09 9.50
CA GLU A 151 8.39 -5.06 10.95
C GLU A 151 6.94 -4.65 11.25
N SER A 152 6.14 -5.57 11.79
CA SER A 152 4.74 -5.27 12.13
C SER A 152 4.62 -4.35 13.35
N LEU A 153 3.64 -3.44 13.32
CA LEU A 153 3.27 -2.60 14.47
C LEU A 153 2.80 -3.40 15.69
N ARG A 154 2.43 -4.68 15.51
CA ARG A 154 2.08 -5.60 16.61
C ARG A 154 3.28 -6.02 17.44
N LEU A 155 4.47 -6.03 16.83
CA LEU A 155 5.72 -6.32 17.52
C LEU A 155 6.19 -5.10 18.29
N ARG A 156 6.09 -3.93 17.66
CA ARG A 156 6.52 -2.65 18.22
C ARG A 156 5.72 -1.52 17.60
N LEU A 157 5.03 -0.75 18.44
CA LEU A 157 4.47 0.54 18.05
C LEU A 157 5.56 1.62 18.28
N PRO A 158 6.04 2.32 17.24
CA PRO A 158 7.09 3.33 17.39
C PRO A 158 6.55 4.57 18.10
N GLY A 159 7.43 5.40 18.66
CA GLY A 159 7.10 6.77 19.06
C GLY A 159 6.95 7.75 17.87
N PRO A 160 6.65 9.04 18.13
CA PRO A 160 6.70 10.08 17.12
C PRO A 160 8.10 10.18 16.50
N HIS A 161 8.18 10.18 15.18
CA HIS A 161 9.46 10.23 14.47
C HIS A 161 10.18 11.58 14.68
N ILE A 162 11.52 11.56 14.65
CA ILE A 162 12.40 12.71 14.91
C ILE A 162 12.16 13.89 13.96
N SER A 163 11.62 13.62 12.77
CA SER A 163 11.24 14.68 11.81
C SER A 163 9.97 15.44 12.21
N GLY A 164 9.18 14.93 13.16
CA GLY A 164 7.87 15.46 13.52
C GLY A 164 6.76 15.18 12.51
N LYS A 165 7.06 14.50 11.38
CA LYS A 165 6.08 14.14 10.36
C LYS A 165 5.15 13.05 10.83
N ARG A 166 3.90 13.08 10.34
CA ARG A 166 2.94 12.01 10.54
C ARG A 166 3.27 10.82 9.64
N ALA A 167 3.34 9.62 10.20
CA ALA A 167 3.51 8.40 9.44
C ALA A 167 2.18 7.89 8.89
N ILE A 168 2.12 7.55 7.61
CA ILE A 168 1.00 6.85 6.98
C ILE A 168 1.52 5.50 6.49
N VAL A 169 0.96 4.41 7.02
CA VAL A 169 1.50 3.06 6.83
C VAL A 169 0.45 2.00 6.52
N GLY A 170 0.89 0.88 5.97
CA GLY A 170 0.11 -0.32 5.65
C GLY A 170 0.52 -1.51 6.52
N HIS A 171 0.66 -2.69 5.90
CA HIS A 171 1.28 -3.95 6.36
C HIS A 171 0.62 -4.65 7.55
N THR A 172 0.36 -3.90 8.61
CA THR A 172 -0.19 -4.44 9.86
C THR A 172 -1.71 -4.42 9.80
N ALA A 173 -2.28 -5.43 9.14
CA ALA A 173 -3.71 -5.59 8.97
C ALA A 173 -4.50 -5.40 10.26
N GLN A 174 -5.35 -4.37 10.27
CA GLN A 174 -6.28 -4.07 11.35
C GLN A 174 -7.49 -5.01 11.24
N ARG A 175 -7.46 -6.13 11.98
CA ARG A 175 -8.47 -7.20 11.92
C ARG A 175 -9.85 -6.83 12.46
N ASN A 176 -10.00 -5.65 13.05
CA ASN A 176 -11.28 -5.05 13.39
C ASN A 176 -11.87 -4.21 12.24
N PHE A 177 -11.16 -4.13 11.10
CA PHE A 177 -11.53 -3.39 9.89
C PHE A 177 -11.61 -1.86 10.08
N GLU A 178 -10.98 -1.35 11.15
CA GLU A 178 -10.91 0.07 11.48
C GLU A 178 -9.48 0.58 11.34
N ILE A 179 -9.34 1.87 11.01
CA ILE A 179 -8.04 2.54 10.90
C ILE A 179 -7.40 2.61 12.30
N LEU A 180 -6.11 2.28 12.39
CA LEU A 180 -5.34 2.54 13.61
C LEU A 180 -4.74 3.94 13.50
N ASP A 181 -5.20 4.84 14.37
CA ASP A 181 -4.70 6.21 14.47
C ASP A 181 -4.23 6.49 15.89
N VAL A 182 -2.93 6.77 16.03
CA VAL A 182 -2.30 7.16 17.30
C VAL A 182 -1.77 8.61 17.27
N GLY A 183 -2.29 9.43 16.35
CA GLY A 183 -2.00 10.86 16.18
C GLY A 183 -0.79 11.16 15.30
N TYR A 184 0.35 10.54 15.61
CA TYR A 184 1.60 10.68 14.85
C TYR A 184 1.80 9.55 13.82
N LEU A 185 1.00 8.48 13.90
CA LEU A 185 1.02 7.35 12.98
C LEU A 185 -0.42 6.94 12.68
N ILE A 186 -0.72 6.76 11.39
CA ILE A 186 -2.00 6.24 10.89
C ILE A 186 -1.71 5.01 10.03
N CYS A 187 -2.18 3.84 10.46
CA CYS A 187 -2.14 2.62 9.67
C CYS A 187 -3.50 2.41 8.99
N ILE A 188 -3.48 2.40 7.65
CA ILE A 188 -4.69 2.30 6.81
C ILE A 188 -4.87 0.91 6.17
N ASP A 189 -4.07 -0.09 6.55
CA ASP A 189 -4.37 -1.48 6.22
C ASP A 189 -5.55 -1.98 7.06
N THR A 190 -6.76 -1.76 6.55
CA THR A 190 -8.01 -2.24 7.15
C THR A 190 -8.41 -3.64 6.70
N CYS A 191 -7.41 -4.47 6.35
CA CYS A 191 -7.55 -5.90 6.12
C CYS A 191 -8.52 -6.27 4.98
N CYS A 192 -8.39 -5.62 3.82
CA CYS A 192 -9.21 -5.92 2.63
C CYS A 192 -9.21 -7.43 2.30
N TYR A 193 -8.02 -8.04 2.32
CA TYR A 193 -7.86 -9.47 2.06
C TYR A 193 -8.56 -10.40 3.06
N GLY A 194 -8.83 -9.89 4.27
CA GLY A 194 -9.52 -10.61 5.33
C GLY A 194 -11.02 -10.33 5.40
N GLY A 195 -11.60 -9.71 4.36
CA GLY A 195 -13.02 -9.33 4.32
C GLY A 195 -13.31 -7.94 4.91
N GLY A 196 -12.27 -7.14 5.16
CA GLY A 196 -12.38 -5.75 5.55
C GLY A 196 -12.47 -4.81 4.35
N TRP A 197 -11.72 -3.72 4.41
CA TRP A 197 -11.76 -2.67 3.40
C TRP A 197 -10.37 -2.40 2.82
N LEU A 198 -10.31 -2.06 1.54
CA LEU A 198 -9.23 -1.26 0.97
C LEU A 198 -9.51 0.20 1.33
N THR A 199 -8.56 0.86 1.98
CA THR A 199 -8.71 2.25 2.46
C THR A 199 -7.84 3.20 1.68
N ALA A 200 -8.44 4.33 1.29
CA ALA A 200 -7.72 5.53 0.89
C ALA A 200 -7.93 6.67 1.89
N LEU A 201 -6.89 7.49 2.06
CA LEU A 201 -6.88 8.66 2.96
C LEU A 201 -6.30 9.88 2.23
N ASP A 202 -7.09 10.94 2.10
CA ASP A 202 -6.57 12.29 1.82
C ASP A 202 -5.95 12.86 3.11
N VAL A 203 -4.62 12.97 3.12
CA VAL A 203 -3.85 13.33 4.32
C VAL A 203 -4.01 14.79 4.72
N GLU A 204 -4.55 15.64 3.84
CA GLU A 204 -4.80 17.04 4.15
C GLU A 204 -6.20 17.26 4.73
N SER A 205 -7.22 16.65 4.12
CA SER A 205 -8.61 16.88 4.50
C SER A 205 -9.14 15.92 5.56
N GLY A 206 -8.45 14.78 5.71
CA GLY A 206 -8.87 13.63 6.51
C GLY A 206 -9.99 12.81 5.87
N HIS A 207 -10.33 13.04 4.60
CA HIS A 207 -11.37 12.26 3.91
C HIS A 207 -10.86 10.81 3.71
N ILE A 208 -11.68 9.86 4.17
CA ILE A 208 -11.48 8.43 3.98
C ILE A 208 -12.46 7.89 2.94
N TRP A 209 -11.94 7.17 1.96
CA TRP A 209 -12.73 6.31 1.09
C TRP A 209 -12.38 4.86 1.37
N GLN A 210 -13.39 3.99 1.33
CA GLN A 210 -13.21 2.57 1.54
C GLN A 210 -14.02 1.77 0.53
N ALA A 211 -13.43 0.69 0.03
CA ALA A 211 -14.09 -0.28 -0.84
C ALA A 211 -13.79 -1.70 -0.34
N ASP A 212 -14.78 -2.59 -0.31
CA ASP A 212 -14.54 -4.01 0.00
C ASP A 212 -14.28 -4.84 -1.27
N ALA A 213 -14.03 -6.14 -1.08
CA ALA A 213 -13.72 -7.08 -2.16
C ALA A 213 -14.79 -7.16 -3.26
N GLU A 214 -16.05 -6.82 -2.95
CA GLU A 214 -17.16 -6.79 -3.91
C GLU A 214 -17.36 -5.40 -4.54
N GLY A 215 -16.51 -4.43 -4.23
CA GLY A 215 -16.59 -3.05 -4.72
C GLY A 215 -17.68 -2.21 -4.05
N ARG A 216 -18.25 -2.65 -2.92
CA ARG A 216 -19.16 -1.82 -2.14
C ARG A 216 -18.35 -0.75 -1.43
N THR A 217 -18.86 0.48 -1.40
CA THR A 217 -18.10 1.64 -0.95
C THR A 217 -18.71 2.30 0.28
N ARG A 218 -17.85 2.88 1.12
CA ARG A 218 -18.23 3.79 2.21
C ARG A 218 -17.21 4.93 2.31
N GLU A 219 -17.61 6.04 2.89
CA GLU A 219 -16.74 7.19 3.12
C GLU A 219 -17.06 7.88 4.44
N HIS A 220 -16.03 8.49 5.05
CA HIS A 220 -16.16 9.28 6.27
C HIS A 220 -14.95 10.22 6.40
N VAL A 221 -14.88 10.99 7.49
CA VAL A 221 -13.77 11.92 7.76
C VAL A 221 -13.07 11.52 9.05
N LEU A 222 -11.75 11.38 8.97
CA LEU A 222 -10.88 11.18 10.12
C LEU A 222 -10.57 12.55 10.76
N HIS A 223 -11.27 12.85 11.85
CA HIS A 223 -11.25 14.18 12.47
C HIS A 223 -9.92 14.56 13.15
N SER A 224 -9.07 13.58 13.49
CA SER A 224 -7.75 13.81 14.09
C SER A 224 -6.82 14.63 13.19
N ILE A 225 -7.00 14.56 11.87
CA ILE A 225 -6.20 15.30 10.88
C ILE A 225 -6.56 16.79 10.85
N ARG A 226 -7.80 17.16 11.17
CA ARG A 226 -8.28 18.56 11.10
C ARG A 226 -7.88 19.43 12.29
N ASN A 227 -7.46 18.84 13.41
CA ASN A 227 -7.17 19.58 14.64
C ASN A 227 -5.74 20.15 14.70
N SER A 228 -5.00 20.16 13.57
CA SER A 228 -3.62 20.66 13.48
C SER A 228 -3.49 22.04 12.83
N GLN A 229 -4.60 22.80 12.66
CA GLN A 229 -4.59 24.21 12.25
C GLN A 229 -4.94 25.15 13.40
#